data_AF-A0A9D1DVR1-F1
#
_entry.id   AF-A0A9D1DVR1-F1
#
_cell.length_a   1.000
_cell.length_b   1.000
_cell.length_c   1.000
_cell.angle_alpha   90.00
_cell.angle_beta   90.00
_cell.angle_gamma   90.00
#
_symmetry.space_group_name_H-M   'P 1'
#
loop_
_entity.id
_entity.type
_entity.pdbx_description
1 polymer ?
#
loop_
_entity_poly.entity_id
_entity_poly.type
_entity_poly.pdbx_seq_one_letter_code
_entity_poly.pdbx_strand_id
1 'polypeptide(L)'
;MVNITKEKLEIDNELKKKIEFICSFCNTTPTIINGNIRKIEKTNLNYIEPHRIIIKGITFLAFNYSNEIFVENLSKNIKLSDLETFIKQIN
;
A
#
# COMPACT_ATOMS: atom_id res chain seq x y z
N MET A 1 12.81 -11.32 -26.06
CA MET A 1 11.56 -11.17 -25.31
C MET A 1 11.91 -11.14 -23.83
N VAL A 2 11.46 -10.12 -23.09
CA VAL A 2 11.73 -10.01 -21.65
C VAL A 2 10.66 -10.83 -20.93
N ASN A 3 11.09 -11.81 -20.14
CA ASN A 3 10.18 -12.62 -19.34
C ASN A 3 10.14 -12.06 -17.92
N ILE A 4 8.95 -11.96 -17.34
CA ILE A 4 8.73 -11.43 -15.98
C ILE A 4 7.97 -12.49 -15.18
N THR A 5 8.56 -12.95 -14.08
CA THR A 5 7.86 -13.80 -13.12
C THR A 5 7.20 -12.96 -12.05
N LYS A 6 6.08 -13.44 -11.50
CA LYS A 6 5.26 -12.75 -10.51
C LYS A 6 5.12 -13.62 -9.27
N GLU A 7 5.52 -13.08 -8.13
CA GLU A 7 5.37 -13.72 -6.82
C GLU A 7 4.54 -12.81 -5.91
N LYS A 8 3.57 -13.37 -5.19
CA LYS A 8 2.70 -12.60 -4.30
C LYS A 8 3.51 -12.11 -3.10
N LEU A 9 3.43 -10.82 -2.79
CA LEU A 9 4.03 -10.23 -1.61
C LEU A 9 2.95 -9.97 -0.57
N GLU A 10 3.03 -10.63 0.57
CA GLU A 10 2.04 -10.43 1.62
C GLU A 10 2.32 -9.15 2.40
N ILE A 11 1.26 -8.41 2.74
CA ILE A 11 1.39 -7.21 3.56
C ILE A 11 1.86 -7.60 4.96
N ASP A 12 2.76 -6.82 5.53
CA ASP A 12 3.22 -7.04 6.89
C ASP A 12 2.05 -6.89 7.87
N ASN A 13 1.94 -7.86 8.79
CA ASN A 13 0.87 -7.88 9.78
C ASN A 13 0.86 -6.62 10.66
N GLU A 14 2.03 -6.04 10.94
CA GLU A 14 2.12 -4.79 11.70
C GLU A 14 1.52 -3.60 10.93
N LEU A 15 1.89 -3.46 9.65
CA LEU A 15 1.35 -2.42 8.77
C LEU A 15 -0.16 -2.57 8.61
N LYS A 16 -0.62 -3.81 8.35
CA LYS A 16 -2.05 -4.14 8.26
C LYS A 16 -2.82 -3.72 9.51
N LYS A 17 -2.34 -4.12 10.70
CA LYS A 17 -2.98 -3.77 11.97
C LYS A 17 -3.02 -2.27 12.21
N LYS A 18 -1.94 -1.54 11.91
CA LYS A 18 -1.91 -0.07 12.04
C LYS A 18 -2.96 0.60 11.16
N ILE A 19 -3.11 0.14 9.92
CA ILE A 19 -4.08 0.71 8.98
C ILE A 19 -5.51 0.36 9.39
N GLU A 20 -5.79 -0.88 9.78
CA GLU A 20 -7.09 -1.29 10.32
C GLU A 20 -7.46 -0.48 11.58
N PHE A 21 -6.48 -0.23 12.45
CA PHE A 21 -6.66 0.58 13.66
C PHE A 21 -6.96 2.05 13.34
N ILE A 22 -6.24 2.68 12.41
CA ILE A 22 -6.52 4.05 11.97
C ILE A 22 -7.91 4.15 11.32
N CYS A 23 -8.26 3.18 10.48
CA CYS A 23 -9.55 3.16 9.80
C CYS A 23 -10.72 2.99 10.76
N SER A 24 -10.54 2.24 11.86
CA SER A 24 -11.58 2.07 12.89
C SER A 24 -11.89 3.39 13.62
N PHE A 25 -10.90 4.24 13.91
CA PHE A 25 -11.14 5.60 14.43
C PHE A 25 -11.90 6.50 13.47
N CYS A 26 -11.78 6.24 12.16
CA CYS A 26 -12.46 7.00 11.12
C CYS A 26 -13.83 6.41 10.75
N ASN A 27 -14.30 5.36 11.44
CA ASN A 27 -15.51 4.58 11.11
C ASN A 27 -15.52 4.07 9.65
N THR A 28 -14.36 3.63 9.15
CA THR A 28 -14.19 3.13 7.78
C THR A 28 -13.58 1.74 7.77
N THR A 29 -13.86 0.96 6.72
CA THR A 29 -13.24 -0.35 6.48
C THR A 29 -12.26 -0.26 5.32
N PRO A 30 -10.97 -0.59 5.53
CA PRO A 30 -10.01 -0.64 4.45
C PRO A 30 -10.17 -1.95 3.66
N THR A 31 -10.11 -1.88 2.34
CA THR A 31 -9.93 -3.07 1.49
C THR A 31 -8.46 -3.17 1.09
N ILE A 32 -7.78 -4.21 1.57
CA ILE A 32 -6.34 -4.40 1.34
C ILE A 32 -6.12 -5.47 0.27
N ILE A 33 -5.38 -5.12 -0.77
CA ILE A 33 -4.95 -6.00 -1.85
C ILE A 33 -3.43 -6.09 -1.82
N ASN A 34 -2.93 -7.33 -1.73
CA ASN A 34 -1.50 -7.59 -1.66
C ASN A 34 -0.78 -7.21 -2.96
N GLY A 35 0.42 -6.65 -2.79
CA GLY A 35 1.35 -6.38 -3.87
C GLY A 35 2.04 -7.65 -4.36
N ASN A 36 3.03 -7.48 -5.23
CA ASN A 36 3.78 -8.58 -5.83
C ASN A 36 5.24 -8.19 -6.03
N ILE A 37 6.12 -9.18 -5.95
CA ILE A 37 7.49 -9.04 -6.45
C ILE A 37 7.48 -9.51 -7.91
N ARG A 38 7.95 -8.65 -8.79
CA ARG A 38 8.11 -8.94 -10.22
C ARG A 38 9.59 -9.03 -10.52
N LYS A 39 10.04 -10.21 -10.94
CA LYS A 39 11.44 -10.46 -11.26
C LYS A 39 11.62 -10.52 -12.77
N ILE A 40 12.59 -9.78 -13.27
CA ILE A 40 12.95 -9.81 -14.69
C ILE A 40 13.95 -10.96 -14.87
N GLU A 41 13.55 -11.99 -15.62
CA GLU A 41 14.40 -13.16 -15.87
C GLU A 41 15.75 -12.77 -16.46
N LYS A 42 16.81 -13.50 -16.08
CA LYS A 42 18.20 -13.28 -16.53
C LYS A 42 18.82 -11.94 -16.08
N THR A 43 18.15 -11.21 -15.20
CA THR A 43 18.71 -10.01 -14.55
C THR A 43 18.54 -10.10 -13.04
N ASN A 44 19.26 -9.26 -12.30
CA ASN A 44 19.11 -9.12 -10.86
C ASN A 44 18.09 -8.02 -10.49
N LEU A 45 17.26 -7.60 -11.44
CA LEU A 45 16.27 -6.54 -11.24
C LEU A 45 14.97 -7.12 -10.72
N ASN A 46 14.60 -6.67 -9.52
CA ASN A 46 13.31 -6.94 -8.90
C ASN A 46 12.52 -5.64 -8.78
N TYR A 47 11.27 -5.67 -9.22
CA TYR A 47 10.32 -4.59 -9.03
C TYR A 47 9.32 -4.98 -7.95
N ILE A 48 9.09 -4.07 -7.00
CA ILE A 48 8.09 -4.26 -5.93
C ILE A 48 6.83 -3.50 -6.34
N GLU A 49 5.78 -4.26 -6.62
CA GLU A 49 4.44 -3.71 -6.79
C GLU A 49 3.84 -3.41 -5.42
N PRO A 50 3.37 -2.18 -5.15
CA PRO A 50 2.86 -1.79 -3.84
C PRO A 50 1.57 -2.53 -3.48
N HIS A 51 1.30 -2.61 -2.18
CA HIS A 51 -0.01 -3.01 -1.66
C HIS A 51 -1.02 -1.90 -1.95
N ARG A 52 -2.22 -2.27 -2.42
CA ARG A 52 -3.31 -1.31 -2.67
C ARG A 52 -4.30 -1.36 -1.52
N ILE A 53 -4.61 -0.21 -0.96
CA ILE A 53 -5.47 -0.06 0.20
C ILE A 53 -6.56 0.92 -0.18
N ILE A 54 -7.80 0.45 -0.29
CA ILE A 54 -8.93 1.27 -0.72
C ILE A 54 -9.70 1.70 0.52
N ILE A 55 -9.79 3.02 0.74
CA ILE A 55 -10.50 3.65 1.86
C ILE A 55 -11.38 4.76 1.29
N LYS A 56 -12.70 4.71 1.53
CA LYS A 56 -13.69 5.66 0.98
C LYS A 56 -13.57 5.87 -0.55
N GLY A 57 -13.19 4.83 -1.30
CA GLY A 57 -13.02 4.89 -2.75
C GLY A 57 -11.66 5.46 -3.22
N ILE A 58 -10.84 6.00 -2.33
CA ILE A 58 -9.49 6.45 -2.65
C ILE A 58 -8.52 5.28 -2.51
N THR A 59 -7.65 5.13 -3.51
CA THR A 59 -6.59 4.12 -3.50
C THR A 59 -5.34 4.67 -2.85
N PHE A 60 -4.86 3.99 -1.82
CA PHE A 60 -3.58 4.24 -1.19
C PHE A 60 -2.60 3.13 -1.57
N LEU A 61 -1.33 3.49 -1.79
CA LEU A 61 -0.27 2.54 -2.10
C LEU A 61 0.70 2.46 -0.92
N ALA A 62 0.94 1.26 -0.41
CA ALA A 62 1.80 1.04 0.74
C ALA A 62 2.90 0.03 0.42
N PHE A 63 4.02 0.14 1.13
CA PHE A 63 5.14 -0.80 1.06
C PHE A 63 5.44 -1.27 2.49
N ASN A 64 5.74 -2.57 2.66
CA ASN A 64 5.99 -3.17 3.98
C ASN A 64 7.05 -2.43 4.81
N TYR A 65 8.12 -1.97 4.17
CA TYR A 65 9.27 -1.33 4.83
C TYR A 65 9.23 0.21 4.77
N SER A 66 8.08 0.81 4.47
CA SER A 66 7.92 2.27 4.34
C SER A 66 7.07 2.84 5.47
N ASN A 67 7.51 3.99 6.01
CA ASN A 67 6.70 4.79 6.93
C ASN A 67 5.73 5.75 6.20
N GLU A 68 5.82 5.79 4.89
CA GLU A 68 5.02 6.63 4.01
C GLU A 68 4.04 5.79 3.20
N ILE A 69 2.85 6.35 3.00
CA ILE A 69 1.80 5.84 2.14
C ILE A 69 1.58 6.84 1.02
N PHE A 70 1.40 6.32 -0.20
CA PHE A 70 1.13 7.13 -1.37
C PHE A 70 -0.37 7.22 -1.63
N VAL A 71 -0.83 8.37 -2.13
CA VAL A 71 -2.23 8.66 -2.42
C VAL A 71 -2.43 8.63 -3.93
N GLU A 72 -3.25 7.70 -4.41
CA GLU A 72 -3.60 7.41 -5.82
C GLU A 72 -2.44 6.95 -6.71
N ASN A 73 -1.30 7.63 -6.65
CA ASN A 73 -0.12 7.41 -7.47
C ASN A 73 1.17 7.58 -6.64
N LEU A 74 2.32 7.25 -7.21
CA LEU A 74 3.63 7.31 -6.53
C LEU A 74 4.23 8.73 -6.42
N SER A 75 3.52 9.78 -6.85
CA SER A 75 4.02 11.16 -6.79
C SER A 75 3.64 11.87 -5.50
N LYS A 76 2.52 11.50 -4.88
CA LYS A 76 2.02 12.12 -3.65
C LYS A 76 2.10 11.12 -2.49
N ASN A 77 2.95 11.40 -1.52
CA ASN A 77 3.08 10.62 -0.28
C ASN A 77 2.59 11.41 0.94
N ILE A 78 2.16 10.67 1.95
CA ILE A 78 1.84 11.14 3.29
C ILE A 78 2.49 10.18 4.28
N LYS A 79 2.80 10.64 5.50
CA LYS A 79 3.22 9.73 6.55
C LYS A 79 2.04 8.88 7.01
N LEU A 80 2.32 7.65 7.44
CA LEU A 80 1.29 6.78 8.02
C LEU A 80 0.61 7.44 9.24
N SER A 81 1.33 8.26 10.01
CA SER A 81 0.79 9.05 11.13
C SER A 81 -0.30 10.03 10.70
N ASP A 82 -0.22 10.54 9.47
CA ASP A 82 -1.09 11.59 8.95
C ASP A 82 -2.26 10.98 8.14
N LEU A 83 -2.34 9.64 8.08
CA LEU A 83 -3.42 8.94 7.39
C LEU A 83 -4.78 9.24 8.03
N GLU A 84 -4.84 9.29 9.36
CA GLU A 84 -6.08 9.58 10.08
C GLU A 84 -6.63 10.98 9.75
N THR A 85 -5.77 11.99 9.80
CA THR A 85 -6.13 13.38 9.50
C THR A 85 -6.57 13.51 8.04
N PHE A 86 -5.87 12.82 7.12
CA PHE A 86 -6.25 12.79 5.71
C PHE A 86 -7.65 12.17 5.50
N ILE A 87 -7.93 11.00 6.09
CA ILE A 87 -9.24 10.33 5.96
C ILE A 87 -10.39 11.18 6.54
N LYS A 88 -10.12 11.93 7.62
CA LYS A 88 -11.07 12.86 8.24
C LYS A 88 -11.35 14.09 7.35
N GLN A 89 -10.36 14.56 6.60
CA GLN A 89 -10.50 15.69 5.67
C GLN A 89 -11.26 15.33 4.38
N ILE A 90 -11.38 14.04 4.05
CA ILE A 90 -12.14 13.54 2.89
C ILE A 90 -13.66 13.59 3.15
N ASN A 91 -14.10 13.99 4.35
CA ASN A 91 -15.51 14.24 4.69
C ASN A 91 -16.03 15.55 4.09
#